data_AF-A0A0D7BIL6-F1
#
_entry.id   AF-A0A0D7BIL6-F1
#
_cell.length_a   1.000
_cell.length_b   1.000
_cell.length_c   1.000
_cell.angle_alpha   90.00
_cell.angle_beta   90.00
_cell.angle_gamma   90.00
#
_symmetry.space_group_name_H-M   'P 1'
#
loop_
_entity.id
_entity.type
_entity.pdbx_description
1 polymer ?
#
loop_
_entity_poly.entity_id
_entity_poly.type
_entity_poly.pdbx_seq_one_letter_code
_entity_poly.pdbx_strand_id
1 'polypeptide(L)'
;MDTSLTSRRHRRRRLQNAAPHQNARQRPICCRTCHWSSSLKCVATSFIDLVHLSTACKAFYTVLIQDEHTALGLWERARAQEFQAVPKPPKDVSEIQWALFIYGTDCQKCGDDRHASKGKLNVTPIFSFGRRLCKNCFKSHLIRGPDHPTAFRQNLPYANTCILEFLMPSDRTLTGLPAFSSPSWSGDVYVQTGYYWRPDITKMSRLVAEKFPAVYFSECTPSEDQEYVTWATTRRAEVQEAIRWSRECCDWYGDMLKHYKEEKAQEKAAGKVKQKAKNAKARRKPRKSQFEGSSSEEEDDEDTDDMEMLAID
;
A
#
# COMPACT_ATOMS: atom_id res chain seq x y z
N MET A 1 39.14 -30.53 -30.53
CA MET A 1 39.46 -29.09 -30.36
C MET A 1 39.59 -28.84 -28.89
N ASP A 2 40.85 -28.88 -28.43
CA ASP A 2 41.29 -28.53 -27.08
C ASP A 2 41.24 -27.02 -26.86
N THR A 3 40.73 -26.60 -25.71
CA THR A 3 41.18 -25.41 -24.93
C THR A 3 40.41 -25.43 -23.61
N SER A 4 41.01 -25.97 -22.55
CA SER A 4 41.83 -25.24 -21.55
C SER A 4 41.00 -24.70 -20.38
N LEU A 5 40.99 -25.51 -19.31
CA LEU A 5 40.62 -25.16 -17.93
C LEU A 5 41.55 -24.07 -17.39
N THR A 6 41.00 -22.93 -16.96
CA THR A 6 41.73 -21.97 -16.13
C THR A 6 41.24 -22.00 -14.68
N SER A 7 42.04 -22.71 -13.89
CA SER A 7 42.17 -22.64 -12.44
C SER A 7 42.32 -21.19 -11.94
N ARG A 8 41.46 -20.76 -11.02
CA ARG A 8 41.63 -19.52 -10.24
C ARG A 8 41.61 -19.80 -8.73
N ARG A 9 42.81 -20.11 -8.25
CA ARG A 9 43.46 -19.62 -7.02
C ARG A 9 42.58 -19.40 -5.79
N HIS A 10 42.65 -20.39 -4.91
CA HIS A 10 42.50 -20.25 -3.45
C HIS A 10 43.35 -19.09 -2.90
N ARG A 11 42.68 -18.08 -2.34
CA ARG A 11 43.34 -17.08 -1.48
C ARG A 11 43.20 -17.52 -0.03
N ARG A 12 44.17 -18.30 0.45
CA ARG A 12 44.43 -18.53 1.87
C ARG A 12 44.81 -17.18 2.51
N ARG A 13 43.99 -16.67 3.42
CA ARG A 13 44.42 -15.73 4.47
C ARG A 13 44.32 -16.44 5.81
N ARG A 14 45.48 -16.80 6.36
CA ARG A 14 45.66 -17.27 7.74
C ARG A 14 45.91 -16.06 8.65
N LEU A 15 45.13 -16.04 9.72
CA LEU A 15 45.52 -15.76 11.11
C LEU A 15 46.13 -14.40 11.43
N GLN A 16 45.37 -13.59 12.17
CA GLN A 16 45.87 -13.04 13.43
C GLN A 16 44.83 -13.28 14.52
N ASN A 17 45.32 -13.89 15.60
CA ASN A 17 44.62 -14.21 16.83
C ASN A 17 44.21 -12.89 17.52
N ALA A 18 42.91 -12.65 17.65
CA ALA A 18 42.39 -11.69 18.62
C ALA A 18 42.07 -12.45 19.92
N ALA A 19 42.60 -11.94 21.02
CA ALA A 19 42.50 -12.49 22.37
C ALA A 19 41.03 -12.73 22.83
N PRO A 20 40.79 -13.68 23.74
CA PRO A 20 39.50 -13.86 24.37
C PRO A 20 39.24 -12.67 25.31
N HIS A 21 38.39 -11.73 24.88
CA HIS A 21 37.83 -10.74 25.77
C HIS A 21 36.93 -11.44 26.78
N GLN A 22 37.48 -11.63 27.98
CA GLN A 22 36.78 -12.13 29.13
C GLN A 22 35.63 -11.19 29.50
N ASN A 23 34.42 -11.76 29.55
CA ASN A 23 33.35 -11.47 30.51
C ASN A 23 33.20 -10.01 30.97
N ALA A 24 32.83 -9.11 30.05
CA ALA A 24 31.98 -8.00 30.41
C ALA A 24 30.59 -8.59 30.70
N ARG A 25 30.27 -8.74 31.99
CA ARG A 25 28.93 -9.11 32.48
C ARG A 25 27.90 -8.20 31.82
N GLN A 26 27.29 -8.68 30.73
CA GLN A 26 26.01 -8.16 30.26
C GLN A 26 25.02 -8.48 31.37
N ARG A 27 24.87 -7.52 32.28
CA ARG A 27 23.77 -7.53 33.21
C ARG A 27 22.51 -7.56 32.34
N PRO A 28 21.59 -8.51 32.52
CA PRO A 28 20.29 -8.37 31.92
C PRO A 28 19.76 -7.02 32.37
N ILE A 29 19.38 -6.17 31.42
CA ILE A 29 18.50 -5.04 31.71
C ILE A 29 17.14 -5.65 32.04
N CYS A 30 17.08 -6.35 33.18
CA CYS A 30 15.86 -6.56 33.91
C CYS A 30 15.46 -5.17 34.40
N CYS A 31 14.55 -4.51 33.68
CA CYS A 31 13.62 -3.57 34.29
C CYS A 31 12.82 -4.33 35.36
N ARG A 32 13.44 -4.60 36.51
CA ARG A 32 12.84 -5.39 37.59
C ARG A 32 11.92 -4.57 38.50
N THR A 33 11.73 -3.30 38.22
CA THR A 33 10.84 -2.43 38.99
C THR A 33 10.31 -1.28 38.13
N CYS A 34 9.81 -1.57 36.93
CA CYS A 34 8.71 -0.73 36.45
C CYS A 34 7.48 -1.28 37.16
N HIS A 35 7.18 -0.72 38.34
CA HIS A 35 5.85 -0.81 38.92
C HIS A 35 4.94 -0.09 37.90
N TRP A 36 4.47 -0.81 36.88
CA TRP A 36 3.43 -0.33 35.99
C TRP A 36 2.19 -0.21 36.86
N SER A 37 2.06 0.96 37.50
CA SER A 37 0.86 1.42 38.15
C SER A 37 -0.31 1.06 37.24
N SER A 38 -1.33 0.44 37.83
CA SER A 38 -2.61 0.01 37.23
C SER A 38 -3.40 1.16 36.57
N SER A 39 -2.77 2.33 36.38
CA SER A 39 -3.33 3.57 35.86
C SER A 39 -2.66 4.05 34.56
N LEU A 40 -1.68 3.30 34.02
CA LEU A 40 -1.35 3.45 32.60
C LEU A 40 -2.51 2.86 31.81
N LYS A 41 -3.51 3.70 31.52
CA LYS A 41 -4.43 3.47 30.42
C LYS A 41 -3.53 3.17 29.23
N CYS A 42 -3.43 1.89 28.85
CA CYS A 42 -2.66 1.46 27.70
C CYS A 42 -3.04 2.40 26.57
N VAL A 43 -2.09 3.21 26.12
CA VAL A 43 -2.30 4.08 24.97
C VAL A 43 -2.78 3.14 23.87
N ALA A 44 -4.03 3.30 23.46
CA ALA A 44 -4.61 2.49 22.40
C ALA A 44 -3.83 2.85 21.15
N THR A 45 -2.82 2.04 20.84
CA THR A 45 -2.04 2.19 19.62
C THR A 45 -2.91 1.67 18.49
N SER A 46 -3.32 2.56 17.61
CA SER A 46 -4.04 2.17 16.39
C SER A 46 -3.17 1.30 15.51
N PHE A 47 -3.78 0.61 14.54
CA PHE A 47 -3.06 -0.28 13.64
C PHE A 47 -2.08 0.51 12.76
N ILE A 48 -2.42 1.75 12.41
CA ILE A 48 -1.53 2.68 11.71
C ILE A 48 -0.36 3.16 12.59
N ASP A 49 -0.58 3.39 13.89
CA ASP A 49 0.49 3.79 14.80
C ASP A 49 1.54 2.68 14.94
N LEU A 50 1.11 1.42 15.00
CA LEU A 50 2.03 0.28 15.05
C LEU A 50 2.89 0.19 13.78
N VAL A 51 2.31 0.45 12.60
CA VAL A 51 3.06 0.51 11.34
C VAL A 51 4.11 1.63 11.39
N HIS A 52 3.72 2.83 11.80
CA HIS A 52 4.67 3.95 11.92
C HIS A 52 5.76 3.69 12.96
N LEU A 53 5.42 3.15 14.13
CA LEU A 53 6.39 2.80 15.16
C LEU A 53 7.38 1.75 14.67
N SER A 54 6.90 0.72 13.96
CA SER A 54 7.75 -0.35 13.42
C SER A 54 8.74 0.13 12.37
N THR A 55 8.42 1.20 11.65
CA THR A 55 9.29 1.79 10.61
C THR A 55 10.16 2.93 11.13
N ALA A 56 9.76 3.57 12.24
CA ALA A 56 10.49 4.71 12.80
C ALA A 56 11.85 4.34 13.42
N CYS A 57 11.99 3.16 14.04
CA CYS A 57 13.26 2.74 14.63
C CYS A 57 13.51 1.24 14.57
N LYS A 58 14.78 0.85 14.46
CA LYS A 58 15.20 -0.56 14.37
C LYS A 58 14.82 -1.38 15.61
N ALA A 59 14.81 -0.78 16.80
CA ALA A 59 14.43 -1.47 18.03
C ALA A 59 12.95 -1.86 18.02
N PHE A 60 12.07 -0.93 17.61
CA PHE A 60 10.64 -1.22 17.43
C PHE A 60 10.42 -2.19 16.29
N TYR A 61 11.16 -2.10 15.18
CA TYR A 61 11.12 -3.11 14.13
C TYR A 61 11.42 -4.51 14.68
N THR A 62 12.50 -4.68 15.45
CA THR A 62 12.83 -5.99 16.04
C THR A 62 11.72 -6.51 16.96
N VAL A 63 11.17 -5.66 17.82
CA VAL A 63 10.13 -6.08 18.77
C VAL A 63 8.78 -6.32 18.10
N LEU A 64 8.36 -5.46 17.17
CA LEU A 64 7.02 -5.48 16.57
C LEU A 64 6.94 -6.38 15.34
N ILE A 65 8.07 -6.63 14.66
CA ILE A 65 8.12 -7.33 13.36
C ILE A 65 8.90 -8.64 13.46
N GLN A 66 10.08 -8.65 14.10
CA GLN A 66 10.92 -9.86 14.16
C GLN A 66 10.45 -10.84 15.25
N ASP A 67 9.97 -10.32 16.38
CA ASP A 67 9.37 -11.13 17.45
C ASP A 67 7.84 -11.20 17.30
N GLU A 68 7.41 -11.82 16.21
CA GLU A 68 6.00 -11.91 15.83
C GLU A 68 5.14 -12.53 16.93
N HIS A 69 5.62 -13.57 17.62
CA HIS A 69 4.87 -14.22 18.69
C HIS A 69 4.54 -13.28 19.86
N THR A 70 5.48 -12.42 20.24
CA THR A 70 5.27 -11.44 21.32
C THR A 70 4.35 -10.30 20.87
N ALA A 71 4.45 -9.89 19.60
CA ALA A 71 3.69 -8.75 19.07
C ALA A 71 2.30 -9.12 18.50
N LEU A 72 2.02 -10.39 18.19
CA LEU A 72 0.79 -10.80 17.49
C LEU A 72 -0.48 -10.31 18.19
N GLY A 73 -0.59 -10.53 19.51
CA GLY A 73 -1.75 -10.09 20.29
C GLY A 73 -1.92 -8.57 20.35
N LEU A 74 -0.84 -7.79 20.14
CA LEU A 74 -0.90 -6.34 20.01
C LEU A 74 -1.47 -5.94 18.65
N TRP A 75 -1.01 -6.57 17.57
CA TRP A 75 -1.52 -6.33 16.22
C TRP A 75 -2.99 -6.72 16.07
N GLU A 76 -3.39 -7.90 16.55
CA GLU A 76 -4.79 -8.35 16.52
C GLU A 76 -5.72 -7.41 17.30
N ARG A 77 -5.27 -6.94 18.46
CA ARG A 77 -6.03 -6.00 19.30
C ARG A 77 -6.16 -4.64 18.61
N ALA A 78 -5.07 -4.11 18.05
CA ALA A 78 -5.09 -2.86 17.30
C ALA A 78 -6.02 -2.95 16.10
N ARG A 79 -5.97 -4.07 15.35
CA ARG A 79 -6.88 -4.35 14.23
C ARG A 79 -8.36 -4.33 14.64
N ALA A 80 -8.68 -4.94 15.78
CA ALA A 80 -10.05 -4.99 16.32
C ALA A 80 -10.57 -3.64 16.82
N GLN A 81 -9.68 -2.67 17.08
CA GLN A 81 -10.05 -1.32 17.53
C GLN A 81 -10.29 -0.33 16.38
N GLU A 82 -9.93 -0.70 15.15
CA GLU A 82 -10.14 0.13 13.97
C GLU A 82 -11.63 0.27 13.62
N PHE A 83 -11.96 1.36 12.91
CA PHE A 83 -13.31 1.60 12.41
C PHE A 83 -13.81 0.41 11.57
N GLN A 84 -15.00 -0.10 11.93
CA GLN A 84 -15.64 -1.27 11.31
C GLN A 84 -14.79 -2.56 11.34
N ALA A 85 -13.79 -2.68 12.23
CA ALA A 85 -12.91 -3.83 12.38
C ALA A 85 -12.29 -4.31 11.06
N VAL A 86 -11.01 -4.01 10.83
CA VAL A 86 -10.31 -4.41 9.60
C VAL A 86 -10.45 -5.93 9.40
N PRO A 87 -10.78 -6.39 8.16
CA PRO A 87 -10.88 -7.80 7.82
C PRO A 87 -9.65 -8.58 8.27
N LYS A 88 -9.87 -9.84 8.66
CA LYS A 88 -8.77 -10.72 9.03
C LYS A 88 -7.85 -10.95 7.83
N PRO A 89 -6.53 -11.05 8.05
CA PRO A 89 -5.60 -11.37 6.99
C PRO A 89 -5.91 -12.77 6.40
N PRO A 90 -5.54 -13.01 5.13
CA PRO A 90 -5.50 -14.35 4.57
C PRO A 90 -4.60 -15.27 5.39
N LYS A 91 -4.84 -16.58 5.34
CA LYS A 91 -4.13 -17.58 6.16
C LYS A 91 -2.60 -17.58 5.95
N ASP A 92 -2.16 -17.17 4.77
CA ASP A 92 -0.76 -17.11 4.35
C ASP A 92 -0.10 -15.73 4.57
N VAL A 93 -0.83 -14.79 5.18
CA VAL A 93 -0.36 -13.42 5.44
C VAL A 93 -0.37 -13.17 6.93
N SER A 94 0.77 -12.77 7.49
CA SER A 94 0.85 -12.34 8.90
C SER A 94 0.05 -11.05 9.13
N GLU A 95 -0.43 -10.83 10.38
CA GLU A 95 -1.08 -9.57 10.78
C GLU A 95 -0.19 -8.36 10.49
N ILE A 96 1.13 -8.51 10.61
CA ILE A 96 2.11 -7.46 10.29
C ILE A 96 2.15 -7.14 8.80
N GLN A 97 2.30 -8.18 7.95
CA GLN A 97 2.31 -7.99 6.49
C GLN A 97 0.99 -7.38 6.02
N TRP A 98 -0.11 -7.76 6.68
CA TRP A 98 -1.43 -7.20 6.44
C TRP A 98 -1.52 -5.72 6.80
N ALA A 99 -1.03 -5.34 7.98
CA ALA A 99 -0.95 -3.94 8.40
C ALA A 99 -0.12 -3.10 7.41
N LEU A 100 1.06 -3.59 7.03
CA LEU A 100 1.92 -2.94 6.04
C LEU A 100 1.26 -2.86 4.67
N PHE A 101 0.51 -3.89 4.28
CA PHE A 101 -0.24 -3.89 3.04
C PHE A 101 -1.39 -2.88 3.04
N ILE A 102 -2.06 -2.61 4.16
CA ILE A 102 -3.17 -1.63 4.22
C ILE A 102 -2.68 -0.19 4.47
N TYR A 103 -1.70 -0.01 5.36
CA TYR A 103 -1.30 1.32 5.86
C TYR A 103 0.11 1.73 5.43
N GLY A 104 0.89 0.83 4.79
CA GLY A 104 2.23 1.16 4.31
C GLY A 104 2.21 2.28 3.27
N THR A 105 3.35 2.95 3.09
CA THR A 105 3.46 4.08 2.14
C THR A 105 4.09 3.69 0.82
N ASP A 106 4.79 2.57 0.80
CA ASP A 106 5.67 2.21 -0.31
C ASP A 106 4.97 1.37 -1.36
N CYS A 107 5.32 1.60 -2.62
CA CYS A 107 4.90 0.72 -3.69
C CYS A 107 5.76 -0.55 -3.69
N GLN A 108 5.13 -1.71 -3.51
CA GLN A 108 5.84 -3.00 -3.48
C GLN A 108 6.45 -3.41 -4.83
N LYS A 109 6.16 -2.69 -5.92
CA LYS A 109 6.73 -2.97 -7.25
C LYS A 109 7.97 -2.14 -7.56
N CYS A 110 7.92 -0.82 -7.37
CA CYS A 110 9.07 0.05 -7.67
C CYS A 110 9.90 0.41 -6.43
N GLY A 111 9.38 0.24 -5.22
CA GLY A 111 10.04 0.67 -3.98
C GLY A 111 10.21 2.18 -3.86
N ASP A 112 9.64 2.97 -4.78
CA ASP A 112 9.84 4.42 -4.82
C ASP A 112 8.98 5.10 -3.75
N ASP A 113 9.64 5.55 -2.69
CA ASP A 113 9.07 6.32 -1.57
C ASP A 113 8.70 7.75 -1.97
N ARG A 114 9.20 8.26 -3.11
CA ARG A 114 8.85 9.60 -3.60
C ARG A 114 7.36 9.73 -3.90
N HIS A 115 6.66 8.61 -4.10
CA HIS A 115 5.20 8.59 -4.21
C HIS A 115 4.50 9.02 -2.92
N ALA A 116 5.11 8.78 -1.75
CA ALA A 116 4.63 9.19 -0.43
C ALA A 116 4.90 10.68 -0.15
N SER A 117 6.05 11.20 -0.60
CA SER A 117 6.49 12.59 -0.32
C SER A 117 5.55 13.69 -0.85
N LYS A 118 4.71 13.39 -1.86
CA LYS A 118 3.79 14.36 -2.47
C LYS A 118 2.47 14.55 -1.70
N GLY A 119 2.36 14.02 -0.48
CA GLY A 119 1.18 14.21 0.38
C GLY A 119 -0.13 13.64 -0.18
N LYS A 120 -0.05 12.87 -1.28
CA LYS A 120 -1.19 12.18 -1.90
C LYS A 120 -0.94 10.69 -1.74
N LEU A 121 -1.97 9.95 -1.33
CA LEU A 121 -2.07 8.49 -1.32
C LEU A 121 -1.94 7.94 -2.75
N ASN A 122 -0.78 8.10 -3.37
CA ASN A 122 -0.50 7.66 -4.73
C ASN A 122 -0.24 6.16 -4.81
N VAL A 123 -0.16 5.50 -3.65
CA VAL A 123 -0.03 4.06 -3.47
C VAL A 123 -1.31 3.57 -2.82
N THR A 124 -1.95 2.58 -3.44
CA THR A 124 -3.24 2.04 -3.01
C THR A 124 -3.10 0.53 -2.79
N PRO A 125 -3.71 -0.03 -1.73
CA PRO A 125 -3.80 -1.48 -1.59
C PRO A 125 -4.70 -2.04 -2.69
N ILE A 126 -4.18 -2.96 -3.49
CA ILE A 126 -4.96 -3.70 -4.49
C ILE A 126 -5.16 -5.11 -3.94
N PHE A 127 -6.30 -5.31 -3.27
CA PHE A 127 -6.63 -6.55 -2.57
C PHE A 127 -6.64 -7.77 -3.49
N SER A 128 -7.12 -7.61 -4.73
CA SER A 128 -7.14 -8.67 -5.74
C SER A 128 -5.74 -9.17 -6.13
N PHE A 129 -4.70 -8.39 -5.89
CA PHE A 129 -3.30 -8.80 -6.12
C PHE A 129 -2.52 -9.01 -4.82
N GLY A 130 -3.12 -8.71 -3.67
CA GLY A 130 -2.43 -8.64 -2.39
C GLY A 130 -1.23 -7.67 -2.41
N ARG A 131 -1.31 -6.57 -3.19
CA ARG A 131 -0.18 -5.64 -3.38
C ARG A 131 -0.51 -4.17 -3.26
N ARG A 132 0.39 -3.40 -2.64
CA ARG A 132 0.38 -1.93 -2.66
C ARG A 132 1.08 -1.42 -3.91
N LEU A 133 0.32 -0.76 -4.77
CA LEU A 133 0.82 -0.32 -6.07
C LEU A 133 0.62 1.19 -6.25
N CYS A 134 1.65 1.86 -6.77
CA CYS A 134 1.48 3.20 -7.27
C CYS A 134 0.70 3.18 -8.58
N LYS A 135 0.04 4.29 -8.93
CA LYS A 135 -0.72 4.43 -10.18
C LYS A 135 0.06 3.98 -11.43
N ASN A 136 1.34 4.32 -11.51
CA ASN A 136 2.19 3.99 -12.66
C ASN A 136 2.48 2.49 -12.74
N CYS A 137 2.87 1.88 -11.61
CA CYS A 137 3.09 0.43 -11.55
C CYS A 137 1.80 -0.33 -11.83
N PHE A 138 0.67 0.11 -11.29
CA PHE A 138 -0.64 -0.49 -11.58
C PHE A 138 -0.91 -0.49 -13.08
N LYS A 139 -0.83 0.67 -13.75
CA LYS A 139 -1.12 0.78 -15.19
C LYS A 139 -0.15 0.01 -16.09
N SER A 140 1.16 0.10 -15.81
CA SER A 140 2.21 -0.47 -16.68
C SER A 140 2.28 -2.00 -16.65
N HIS A 141 1.72 -2.63 -15.61
CA HIS A 141 1.78 -4.07 -15.41
C HIS A 141 0.42 -4.76 -15.48
N LEU A 142 -0.67 -4.00 -15.66
CA LEU A 142 -1.96 -4.60 -15.97
C LEU A 142 -2.02 -5.05 -17.43
N ILE A 143 -2.48 -6.27 -17.63
CA ILE A 143 -2.76 -6.85 -18.95
C ILE A 143 -4.26 -7.09 -19.04
N ARG A 144 -4.86 -6.70 -20.16
CA ARG A 144 -6.27 -6.96 -20.41
C ARG A 144 -6.50 -8.44 -20.72
N GLY A 145 -7.58 -8.99 -20.20
CA GLY A 145 -7.95 -10.39 -20.35
C GLY A 145 -8.27 -10.86 -21.78
N PRO A 146 -8.76 -12.09 -21.92
CA PRO A 146 -8.87 -12.79 -23.20
C PRO A 146 -9.88 -12.15 -24.16
N ASP A 147 -10.81 -11.32 -23.68
CA ASP A 147 -11.72 -10.51 -24.50
C ASP A 147 -10.99 -9.50 -25.40
N HIS A 148 -9.68 -9.30 -25.18
CA HIS A 148 -8.80 -8.54 -26.06
C HIS A 148 -7.59 -9.38 -26.47
N PRO A 149 -7.80 -10.44 -27.29
CA PRO A 149 -6.78 -11.45 -27.56
C PRO A 149 -5.55 -10.85 -28.24
N THR A 150 -5.73 -9.84 -29.10
CA THR A 150 -4.63 -9.11 -29.74
C THR A 150 -3.74 -8.40 -28.71
N ALA A 151 -4.33 -7.70 -27.74
CA ALA A 151 -3.58 -7.01 -26.69
C ALA A 151 -2.90 -8.01 -25.75
N PHE A 152 -3.58 -9.10 -25.41
CA PHE A 152 -3.01 -10.16 -24.58
C PHE A 152 -1.78 -10.79 -25.26
N ARG A 153 -1.91 -11.24 -26.51
CA ARG A 153 -0.83 -11.86 -27.29
C ARG A 153 0.32 -10.89 -27.59
N GLN A 154 0.06 -9.60 -27.81
CA GLN A 154 1.13 -8.60 -27.98
C GLN A 154 1.97 -8.42 -26.71
N ASN A 155 1.34 -8.48 -25.53
CA ASN A 155 2.04 -8.29 -24.26
C ASN A 155 2.69 -9.59 -23.75
N LEU A 156 2.12 -10.74 -24.10
CA LEU A 156 2.56 -12.07 -23.66
C LEU A 156 2.37 -13.09 -24.80
N PRO A 157 3.22 -13.06 -25.84
CA PRO A 157 3.03 -13.92 -27.03
C PRO A 157 3.13 -15.41 -26.73
N TYR A 158 3.77 -15.78 -25.63
CA TYR A 158 3.99 -17.17 -25.22
C TYR A 158 2.97 -17.65 -24.19
N ALA A 159 2.15 -16.76 -23.60
CA ALA A 159 1.24 -17.16 -22.54
C ALA A 159 -0.02 -17.79 -23.12
N ASN A 160 -0.37 -18.97 -22.62
CA ASN A 160 -1.64 -19.61 -22.94
C ASN A 160 -2.78 -18.95 -22.15
N THR A 161 -3.90 -18.62 -22.79
CA THR A 161 -5.03 -17.90 -22.18
C THR A 161 -5.76 -18.69 -21.08
N CYS A 162 -5.74 -20.04 -21.08
CA CYS A 162 -6.40 -20.77 -19.99
C CYS A 162 -5.77 -20.52 -18.62
N ILE A 163 -4.50 -20.13 -18.53
CA ILE A 163 -3.88 -19.87 -17.22
C ILE A 163 -4.57 -18.75 -16.44
N LEU A 164 -5.33 -17.90 -17.15
CA LEU A 164 -6.08 -16.80 -16.56
C LEU A 164 -7.21 -17.28 -15.66
N GLU A 165 -7.70 -18.52 -15.83
CA GLU A 165 -8.69 -19.13 -14.93
C GLU A 165 -8.12 -19.48 -13.55
N PHE A 166 -6.78 -19.58 -13.45
CA PHE A 166 -6.04 -19.89 -12.23
C PHE A 166 -5.49 -18.65 -11.52
N LEU A 167 -5.85 -17.47 -12.04
CA LEU A 167 -5.40 -16.18 -11.55
C LEU A 167 -6.58 -15.36 -11.07
N MET A 168 -6.35 -14.57 -10.03
CA MET A 168 -7.32 -13.61 -9.56
C MET A 168 -7.36 -12.43 -10.55
N PRO A 169 -8.51 -12.12 -11.17
CA PRO A 169 -8.64 -10.92 -11.95
C PRO A 169 -8.58 -9.70 -11.02
N SER A 170 -8.02 -8.60 -11.51
CA SER A 170 -8.20 -7.29 -10.92
C SER A 170 -9.69 -7.02 -10.87
N ASP A 171 -10.17 -6.72 -9.68
CA ASP A 171 -11.49 -6.14 -9.58
C ASP A 171 -11.42 -4.66 -9.99
N ARG A 172 -12.08 -4.34 -11.10
CA ARG A 172 -12.09 -2.99 -11.66
C ARG A 172 -13.02 -2.06 -10.89
N THR A 173 -14.12 -2.58 -10.33
CA THR A 173 -15.10 -1.79 -9.58
C THR A 173 -14.53 -1.39 -8.22
N LEU A 174 -13.59 -2.19 -7.70
CA LEU A 174 -13.06 -2.07 -6.34
C LEU A 174 -11.76 -1.30 -6.19
N THR A 175 -11.19 -0.74 -7.27
CA THR A 175 -9.96 0.05 -7.12
C THR A 175 -10.14 1.30 -6.26
N GLY A 176 -11.38 1.69 -5.89
CA GLY A 176 -11.69 2.79 -4.96
C GLY A 176 -11.18 4.16 -5.42
N LEU A 177 -10.47 4.19 -6.54
CA LEU A 177 -10.07 5.35 -7.26
C LEU A 177 -11.39 5.95 -7.77
N PRO A 178 -11.80 7.15 -7.28
CA PRO A 178 -12.94 7.84 -7.86
C PRO A 178 -12.69 7.83 -9.35
N ALA A 179 -13.58 7.16 -10.09
CA ALA A 179 -13.41 6.78 -11.49
C ALA A 179 -12.34 7.65 -12.13
N PHE A 180 -11.13 7.12 -12.36
CA PHE A 180 -10.07 7.88 -13.02
C PHE A 180 -10.72 8.52 -14.23
N SER A 181 -10.96 9.84 -14.17
CA SER A 181 -12.10 10.55 -14.75
C SER A 181 -12.28 10.33 -16.25
N SER A 182 -12.76 9.16 -16.61
CA SER A 182 -13.08 8.76 -17.96
C SER A 182 -14.52 8.26 -17.90
N PRO A 183 -15.49 9.12 -18.24
CA PRO A 183 -16.92 8.81 -18.24
C PRO A 183 -17.32 7.68 -19.20
N SER A 184 -16.41 7.16 -20.03
CA SER A 184 -16.76 6.27 -21.14
C SER A 184 -16.74 4.76 -20.82
N TRP A 185 -16.73 4.37 -19.55
CA TRP A 185 -16.60 2.96 -19.14
C TRP A 185 -17.71 2.47 -18.22
N SER A 186 -18.85 3.16 -18.19
CA SER A 186 -20.09 2.71 -17.56
C SER A 186 -20.94 1.96 -18.57
N GLY A 187 -20.74 0.65 -18.66
CA GLY A 187 -21.64 -0.26 -19.37
C GLY A 187 -21.88 -1.48 -18.50
N ASP A 188 -23.13 -1.67 -18.10
CA ASP A 188 -23.65 -2.70 -17.18
C ASP A 188 -23.58 -4.15 -17.71
N VAL A 189 -22.49 -4.49 -18.38
CA VAL A 189 -22.20 -5.87 -18.75
C VAL A 189 -20.93 -6.29 -18.02
N TYR A 190 -21.12 -7.01 -16.92
CA TYR A 190 -20.10 -7.80 -16.22
C TYR A 190 -19.55 -8.92 -17.12
N VAL A 191 -19.16 -8.61 -18.36
CA VAL A 191 -18.33 -9.51 -19.15
C VAL A 191 -16.96 -9.52 -18.48
N GLN A 192 -16.43 -10.71 -18.33
CA GLN A 192 -15.16 -11.15 -17.73
C GLN A 192 -13.90 -10.51 -18.36
N THR A 193 -13.94 -9.23 -18.74
CA THR A 193 -12.81 -8.43 -19.20
C THR A 193 -11.89 -8.07 -18.03
N GLY A 194 -11.52 -9.08 -17.23
CA GLY A 194 -10.62 -8.96 -16.10
C GLY A 194 -9.28 -8.40 -16.56
N TYR A 195 -8.70 -7.53 -15.76
CA TYR A 195 -7.29 -7.17 -15.93
C TYR A 195 -6.48 -8.12 -15.06
N TYR A 196 -5.32 -8.53 -15.54
CA TYR A 196 -4.45 -9.47 -14.84
C TYR A 196 -3.11 -8.82 -14.58
N TRP A 197 -2.50 -9.17 -13.45
CA TRP A 197 -1.18 -8.67 -13.10
C TRP A 197 -0.10 -9.42 -13.89
N ARG A 198 0.63 -8.74 -14.76
CA ARG A 198 1.62 -9.35 -15.67
C ARG A 198 2.60 -10.30 -14.94
N PRO A 199 3.24 -9.92 -13.82
CA PRO A 199 4.11 -10.83 -13.07
C PRO A 199 3.43 -12.14 -12.64
N ASP A 200 2.13 -12.10 -12.30
CA ASP A 200 1.40 -13.29 -11.85
C ASP A 200 1.06 -14.18 -13.04
N ILE A 201 0.76 -13.60 -14.20
CA ILE A 201 0.60 -14.35 -15.46
C ILE A 201 1.90 -15.05 -15.83
N THR A 202 3.04 -14.36 -15.76
CA THR A 202 4.35 -14.97 -16.03
C THR A 202 4.66 -16.11 -15.05
N LYS A 203 4.41 -15.89 -13.75
CA LYS A 203 4.63 -16.91 -12.72
C LYS A 203 3.76 -18.14 -12.94
N MET A 204 2.47 -17.93 -13.23
CA MET A 204 1.52 -19.03 -13.47
C MET A 204 1.81 -19.76 -14.77
N SER A 205 2.16 -19.03 -15.84
CA SER A 205 2.60 -19.62 -17.11
C SER A 205 3.74 -20.60 -16.88
N ARG A 206 4.77 -20.17 -16.14
CA ARG A 206 5.92 -21.00 -15.84
C ARG A 206 5.53 -22.22 -15.00
N LEU A 207 4.73 -22.03 -13.96
CA LEU A 207 4.27 -23.13 -13.10
C LEU A 207 3.53 -24.21 -13.90
N VAL A 208 2.61 -23.80 -14.78
CA VAL A 208 1.83 -24.74 -15.61
C VAL A 208 2.71 -25.39 -16.68
N ALA A 209 3.62 -24.64 -17.31
CA ALA A 209 4.55 -25.19 -18.30
C ALA A 209 5.52 -26.22 -17.68
N GLU A 210 6.00 -25.98 -16.46
CA GLU A 210 6.89 -26.90 -15.74
C GLU A 210 6.15 -28.14 -15.24
N LYS A 211 4.95 -27.99 -14.68
CA LYS A 211 4.21 -29.09 -14.05
C LYS A 211 3.37 -29.90 -15.04
N PHE A 212 2.82 -29.26 -16.07
CA PHE A 212 1.88 -29.85 -17.03
C PHE A 212 2.20 -29.43 -18.49
N PRO A 213 3.40 -29.77 -19.00
CA PRO A 213 3.84 -29.30 -20.32
C PRO A 213 2.88 -29.70 -21.44
N ALA A 214 2.31 -30.91 -21.40
CA ALA A 214 1.35 -31.38 -22.40
C ALA A 214 0.11 -30.47 -22.50
N VAL A 215 -0.42 -30.03 -21.36
CA VAL A 215 -1.59 -29.14 -21.30
C VAL A 215 -1.23 -27.72 -21.72
N TYR A 216 -0.04 -27.25 -21.33
CA TYR A 216 0.41 -25.90 -21.64
C TYR A 216 0.50 -25.67 -23.15
N PHE A 217 1.04 -26.65 -23.89
CA PHE A 217 1.24 -26.55 -25.34
C PHE A 217 0.00 -26.97 -26.18
N SER A 218 -1.00 -27.63 -25.60
CA SER A 218 -2.18 -28.14 -26.34
C SER A 218 -3.34 -27.13 -26.49
N GLU A 219 -3.07 -25.83 -26.37
CA GLU A 219 -4.10 -24.77 -26.42
C GLU A 219 -5.32 -25.02 -25.51
N CYS A 220 -5.11 -25.66 -24.34
CA CYS A 220 -6.14 -25.90 -23.32
C CYS A 220 -7.26 -26.87 -23.73
N THR A 221 -6.97 -27.83 -24.60
CA THR A 221 -7.86 -29.00 -24.73
C THR A 221 -8.06 -29.65 -23.35
N PRO A 222 -9.30 -30.04 -22.97
CA PRO A 222 -9.55 -30.75 -21.73
C PRO A 222 -8.57 -31.91 -21.60
N SER A 223 -7.70 -31.84 -20.59
CA SER A 223 -6.75 -32.91 -20.35
C SER A 223 -7.47 -34.03 -19.62
N GLU A 224 -7.31 -35.26 -20.12
CA GLU A 224 -7.69 -36.48 -19.39
C GLU A 224 -6.71 -36.77 -18.23
N ASP A 225 -5.65 -35.96 -18.09
CA ASP A 225 -4.72 -36.04 -16.98
C ASP A 225 -5.42 -35.68 -15.67
N GLN A 226 -5.70 -36.73 -14.88
CA GLN A 226 -6.36 -36.61 -13.59
C GLN A 226 -5.58 -35.73 -12.60
N GLU A 227 -4.25 -35.68 -12.67
CA GLU A 227 -3.45 -34.81 -11.81
C GLU A 227 -3.69 -33.34 -12.14
N TYR A 228 -3.71 -32.99 -13.43
CA TYR A 228 -4.05 -31.63 -13.88
C TYR A 228 -5.47 -31.25 -13.47
N VAL A 229 -6.45 -32.13 -13.69
CA VAL A 229 -7.85 -31.87 -13.33
C VAL A 229 -8.01 -31.59 -11.84
N THR A 230 -7.39 -32.40 -10.98
CA THR A 230 -7.42 -32.19 -9.53
C THR A 230 -6.73 -30.88 -9.16
N TRP A 231 -5.53 -30.61 -9.67
CA TRP A 231 -4.82 -29.34 -9.41
C TRP A 231 -5.62 -28.12 -9.86
N ALA A 232 -6.16 -28.14 -11.09
CA ALA A 232 -6.94 -27.06 -11.67
C ALA A 232 -8.21 -26.80 -10.85
N THR A 233 -8.88 -27.85 -10.39
CA THR A 233 -10.08 -27.75 -9.56
C THR A 233 -9.78 -27.10 -8.21
N THR A 234 -8.74 -27.58 -7.50
CA THR A 234 -8.29 -26.97 -6.25
C THR A 234 -7.93 -25.51 -6.46
N ARG A 235 -7.16 -25.20 -7.51
CA ARG A 235 -6.71 -23.84 -7.78
C ARG A 235 -7.86 -22.89 -8.11
N ARG A 236 -8.86 -23.34 -8.87
CA ARG A 236 -10.08 -22.54 -9.13
C ARG A 236 -10.83 -22.26 -7.84
N ALA A 237 -10.95 -23.23 -6.93
CA ALA A 237 -11.59 -23.02 -5.64
C ALA A 237 -10.84 -21.96 -4.80
N GLU A 238 -9.50 -22.01 -4.76
CA GLU A 238 -8.67 -20.99 -4.10
C GLU A 238 -8.89 -19.60 -4.71
N VAL A 239 -8.93 -19.49 -6.04
CA VAL A 239 -9.18 -18.22 -6.74
C VAL A 239 -10.56 -17.67 -6.40
N GLN A 240 -11.60 -18.50 -6.36
CA GLN A 240 -12.95 -18.07 -6.00
C GLN A 240 -13.03 -17.58 -4.55
N GLU A 241 -12.38 -18.28 -3.61
CA GLU A 241 -12.28 -17.83 -2.22
C GLU A 241 -11.57 -16.48 -2.13
N ALA A 242 -10.46 -16.32 -2.86
CA ALA A 242 -9.69 -15.09 -2.86
C ALA A 242 -10.46 -13.91 -3.50
N ILE A 243 -11.26 -14.16 -4.56
CA ILE A 243 -12.16 -13.15 -5.14
C ILE A 243 -13.18 -12.68 -4.10
N ARG A 244 -13.83 -13.62 -3.40
CA ARG A 244 -14.81 -13.30 -2.36
C ARG A 244 -14.18 -12.45 -1.25
N TRP A 245 -13.02 -12.88 -0.75
CA TRP A 245 -12.30 -12.16 0.30
C TRP A 245 -11.80 -10.79 -0.17
N SER A 246 -11.32 -10.68 -1.41
CA SER A 246 -10.92 -9.39 -1.99
C SER A 246 -12.09 -8.41 -2.04
N ARG A 247 -13.31 -8.88 -2.35
CA ARG A 247 -14.52 -8.03 -2.34
C ARG A 247 -14.80 -7.46 -0.96
N GLU A 248 -14.86 -8.32 0.05
CA GLU A 248 -15.04 -7.91 1.45
C GLU A 248 -14.03 -6.85 1.88
N CYS A 249 -12.75 -7.04 1.54
CA CYS A 249 -11.72 -6.08 1.89
C CYS A 249 -11.85 -4.74 1.17
N CYS A 250 -12.30 -4.75 -0.08
CA CYS A 250 -12.48 -3.52 -0.83
C CYS A 250 -13.72 -2.74 -0.38
N ASP A 251 -14.81 -3.43 -0.05
CA ASP A 251 -16.01 -2.82 0.52
C ASP A 251 -15.66 -2.13 1.84
N TRP A 252 -14.98 -2.84 2.74
CA TRP A 252 -14.45 -2.28 3.99
C TRP A 252 -13.55 -1.07 3.76
N TYR A 253 -12.59 -1.17 2.83
CA TYR A 253 -11.66 -0.08 2.55
C TYR A 253 -12.37 1.15 1.96
N GLY A 254 -13.40 0.93 1.13
CA GLY A 254 -14.26 1.98 0.58
C GLY A 254 -15.01 2.73 1.69
N ASP A 255 -15.62 2.00 2.61
CA ASP A 255 -16.34 2.57 3.76
C ASP A 255 -15.41 3.33 4.70
N MET A 256 -14.24 2.78 5.00
CA MET A 256 -13.20 3.44 5.80
C MET A 256 -12.76 4.76 5.15
N LEU A 257 -12.50 4.77 3.83
CA LEU A 257 -12.12 5.99 3.12
C LEU A 257 -13.24 7.04 3.11
N LYS A 258 -14.49 6.60 3.05
CA LYS A 258 -15.66 7.50 3.14
C LYS A 258 -15.72 8.13 4.53
N HIS A 259 -15.63 7.34 5.58
CA HIS A 259 -15.60 7.82 6.96
C HIS A 259 -14.48 8.85 7.17
N TYR A 260 -13.25 8.55 6.74
CA TYR A 260 -12.12 9.47 6.85
C TYR A 260 -12.37 10.82 6.13
N LYS A 261 -12.99 10.79 4.95
CA LYS A 261 -13.34 12.02 4.22
C LYS A 261 -14.39 12.84 4.96
N GLU A 262 -15.38 12.18 5.55
CA GLU A 262 -16.42 12.83 6.36
C GLU A 262 -15.83 13.49 7.61
N GLU A 263 -14.98 12.79 8.37
CA GLU A 263 -14.27 13.35 9.51
C GLU A 263 -13.42 14.57 9.11
N LYS A 264 -12.64 14.46 8.04
CA LYS A 264 -11.82 15.58 7.53
C LYS A 264 -12.69 16.77 7.08
N ALA A 265 -13.87 16.51 6.52
CA ALA A 265 -14.81 17.56 6.15
C ALA A 265 -15.38 18.27 7.39
N GLN A 266 -15.74 17.50 8.43
CA GLN A 266 -16.21 18.02 9.70
C GLN A 266 -15.13 18.85 10.43
N GLU A 267 -13.88 18.36 10.48
CA GLU A 267 -12.74 19.10 11.04
C GLU A 267 -12.54 20.45 10.34
N LYS A 268 -12.56 20.46 9.00
CA LYS A 268 -12.45 21.68 8.19
C LYS A 268 -13.62 22.63 8.46
N ALA A 269 -14.84 22.13 8.57
CA ALA A 269 -16.01 22.92 8.89
C ALA A 269 -15.89 23.57 10.28
N ALA A 270 -15.49 22.80 11.29
CA ALA A 270 -15.25 23.28 12.65
C ALA A 270 -14.13 24.33 12.70
N GLY A 271 -13.05 24.13 11.94
CA GLY A 271 -11.96 25.10 11.79
C GLY A 271 -12.44 26.43 11.21
N LYS A 272 -13.28 26.40 10.16
CA LYS A 272 -13.90 27.60 9.57
C LYS A 272 -14.79 28.35 10.57
N VAL A 273 -15.57 27.64 11.39
CA VAL A 273 -16.41 28.26 12.43
C VAL A 273 -15.55 28.96 13.49
N LYS A 274 -14.50 28.30 13.98
CA LYS A 274 -13.56 28.90 14.94
C LYS A 274 -12.88 30.15 14.37
N GLN A 275 -12.49 30.11 13.09
CA GLN A 275 -11.86 31.26 12.43
C GLN A 275 -12.83 32.44 12.27
N LYS A 276 -14.08 32.17 11.84
CA LYS A 276 -15.12 33.21 11.76
C LYS A 276 -15.39 33.86 13.13
N ALA A 277 -15.45 33.07 14.20
CA ALA A 277 -15.62 33.57 15.56
C ALA A 277 -14.45 34.45 16.03
N LYS A 278 -13.21 34.08 15.70
CA LYS A 278 -12.01 34.92 15.98
C LYS A 278 -12.08 36.24 15.23
N ASN A 279 -12.42 36.21 13.93
CA ASN A 279 -12.54 37.42 13.11
C ASN A 279 -13.67 38.34 13.62
N ALA A 280 -14.82 37.77 14.01
CA ALA A 280 -15.92 38.54 14.59
C ALA A 280 -15.53 39.20 15.93
N LYS A 281 -14.78 38.51 16.80
CA LYS A 281 -14.23 39.09 18.03
C LYS A 281 -13.21 40.20 17.75
N ALA A 282 -12.38 40.05 16.71
CA ALA A 282 -11.41 41.07 16.32
C ALA A 282 -12.10 42.36 15.83
N ARG A 283 -13.19 42.23 15.04
CA ARG A 283 -14.00 43.37 14.58
C ARG A 283 -14.75 44.11 15.69
N ARG A 284 -15.07 43.42 16.79
CA ARG A 284 -15.75 44.01 17.96
C ARG A 284 -14.82 44.73 18.93
N LYS A 285 -13.49 44.63 18.79
CA LYS A 285 -12.60 45.45 19.61
C LYS A 285 -12.88 46.91 19.27
N PRO A 286 -13.35 47.72 20.24
CA PRO A 286 -13.63 49.12 19.99
C PRO A 286 -12.37 49.72 19.38
N ARG A 287 -12.52 50.39 18.24
CA ARG A 287 -11.47 51.21 17.66
C ARG A 287 -11.12 52.20 18.77
N LYS A 288 -10.02 51.96 19.50
CA LYS A 288 -9.51 52.96 20.44
C LYS A 288 -9.41 54.21 19.61
N SER A 289 -10.23 55.20 19.93
CA SER A 289 -10.18 56.50 19.28
C SER A 289 -8.77 57.01 19.56
N GLN A 290 -7.86 56.79 18.61
CA GLN A 290 -6.70 57.65 18.43
C GLN A 290 -7.29 58.99 17.97
N PHE A 291 -7.86 59.69 18.95
CA PHE A 291 -8.04 61.12 18.93
C PHE A 291 -6.81 61.66 19.65
N GLU A 292 -5.65 61.49 19.04
CA GLU A 292 -4.45 62.25 19.35
C GLU A 292 -4.01 62.84 18.01
N GLY A 293 -3.87 64.17 18.01
CA GLY A 293 -4.02 65.03 16.86
C GLY A 293 -3.13 64.68 15.67
N SER A 294 -3.76 64.62 14.49
CA SER A 294 -3.05 64.78 13.23
C SER A 294 -2.81 66.27 13.03
N SER A 295 -1.56 66.67 13.23
CA SER A 295 -0.94 67.77 12.49
C SER A 295 -1.00 67.39 11.01
N SER A 296 -1.46 68.31 10.18
CA SER A 296 -1.53 68.19 8.73
C SER A 296 -0.16 68.45 8.13
N GLU A 297 0.54 67.41 7.69
CA GLU A 297 1.56 67.53 6.66
C GLU A 297 1.04 66.74 5.45
N GLU A 298 0.67 67.50 4.42
CA GLU A 298 0.31 67.04 3.09
C GLU A 298 1.62 66.59 2.42
N GLU A 299 1.76 65.28 2.19
CA GLU A 299 2.73 64.76 1.23
C GLU A 299 1.94 64.15 0.06
N ASP A 300 2.02 64.86 -1.06
CA ASP A 300 1.64 64.42 -2.39
C ASP A 300 2.56 63.25 -2.79
N ASP A 301 2.00 62.06 -3.00
CA ASP A 301 2.74 60.95 -3.59
C ASP A 301 2.01 60.41 -4.82
N GLU A 302 2.82 60.34 -5.87
CA GLU A 302 2.50 60.19 -7.28
C GLU A 302 1.87 58.84 -7.64
N ASP A 303 0.97 58.91 -8.61
CA ASP A 303 0.44 57.80 -9.39
C ASP A 303 1.58 57.02 -10.05
N THR A 304 1.90 55.83 -9.53
CA THR A 304 2.67 54.82 -10.27
C THR A 304 1.73 53.72 -10.74
N ASP A 305 1.28 53.86 -11.99
CA ASP A 305 0.75 52.82 -12.85
C ASP A 305 1.82 51.74 -13.11
N ASP A 306 1.78 50.62 -12.40
CA ASP A 306 2.60 49.44 -12.72
C ASP A 306 1.74 48.27 -13.23
N MET A 307 1.46 48.39 -14.53
CA MET A 307 1.72 47.41 -15.57
C MET A 307 1.58 45.92 -15.24
N GLU A 308 0.45 45.40 -15.72
CA GLU A 308 0.14 44.03 -16.11
C GLU A 308 1.32 43.31 -16.81
N MET A 309 1.78 42.19 -16.23
CA MET A 309 2.65 41.22 -16.91
C MET A 309 2.01 39.83 -16.85
N LEU A 310 1.31 39.50 -17.93
CA LEU A 310 0.92 38.14 -18.32
C LEU A 310 2.18 37.31 -18.59
N ALA A 311 2.27 36.11 -18.00
CA ALA A 311 3.19 35.09 -18.48
C ALA A 311 2.43 33.79 -18.73
N ILE A 312 2.33 33.49 -20.02
CA ILE A 312 1.94 32.23 -20.65
C ILE A 312 3.22 31.40 -20.80
N ASP A 313 3.21 30.15 -20.33
CA ASP A 313 3.63 28.93 -21.06
C ASP A 313 3.52 27.68 -20.16
#